data_AF-A0A4Y8IH84-F1
#
_entry.id   AF-A0A4Y8IH84-F1
#
_cell.length_a   1.000
_cell.length_b   1.000
_cell.length_c   1.000
_cell.angle_alpha   90.00
_cell.angle_beta   90.00
_cell.angle_gamma   90.00
#
_symmetry.space_group_name_H-M   'P 1'
#
loop_
_entity.id
_entity.type
_entity.pdbx_description
1 polymer ?
#
loop_
_entity_poly.entity_id
_entity_poly.type
_entity_poly.pdbx_seq_one_letter_code
_entity_poly.pdbx_strand_id
1 'polypeptide(L)'
;MGSCGNIITIVMYTLLMLLSLSYYSETQLNRTVWATLNMWKIFEMPFIERFEYIGISTWVLVILPNICLVFWASSRGLRQLLLVCQKKSLMFILIVSFLTCIILEKREEINAFLNAVSNIGFYLITIYVPILFILSYFILRRSENNENK
;
A
#
# COMPACT_ATOMS: atom_id res chain seq x y z
N MET A 1 -13.08 4.49 20.08
CA MET A 1 -12.25 5.43 19.29
C MET A 1 -11.95 4.91 17.88
N GLY A 2 -11.58 3.64 17.68
CA GLY A 2 -11.23 3.09 16.36
C GLY A 2 -12.36 3.06 15.32
N SER A 3 -13.60 2.77 15.74
CA SER A 3 -14.74 2.64 14.81
C SER A 3 -15.15 3.95 14.14
N CYS A 4 -15.04 5.08 14.85
CA CYS A 4 -15.39 6.40 14.29
C CYS A 4 -14.43 6.80 13.17
N GLY A 5 -13.13 6.49 13.30
CA GLY A 5 -12.14 6.76 12.26
C GLY A 5 -12.44 6.00 10.98
N ASN A 6 -12.85 4.73 11.09
CA ASN A 6 -13.18 3.90 9.93
C ASN A 6 -14.41 4.43 9.16
N ILE A 7 -15.44 4.90 9.88
CA ILE A 7 -16.64 5.48 9.27
C ILE A 7 -16.27 6.75 8.50
N ILE A 8 -15.42 7.61 9.08
CA ILE A 8 -14.96 8.85 8.43
C ILE A 8 -14.17 8.52 7.15
N THR A 9 -13.28 7.52 7.18
CA THR A 9 -12.55 7.12 5.98
C THR A 9 -13.48 6.56 4.91
N ILE A 10 -14.45 5.72 5.28
CA ILE A 10 -15.44 5.17 4.34
C ILE A 10 -16.19 6.31 3.66
N VAL A 11 -16.72 7.28 4.42
CA VAL A 11 -17.44 8.43 3.87
C VAL A 11 -16.57 9.26 2.92
N MET A 12 -15.31 9.52 3.30
CA MET A 12 -14.37 10.25 2.45
C MET A 12 -14.07 9.50 1.15
N TYR A 13 -13.81 8.19 1.20
CA TYR A 13 -13.56 7.38 0.01
C TYR A 13 -14.79 7.29 -0.90
N THR A 14 -16.00 7.19 -0.32
CA THR A 14 -17.25 7.21 -1.10
C THR A 14 -17.46 8.54 -1.81
N LEU A 15 -17.20 9.67 -1.14
CA LEU A 15 -17.27 11.00 -1.78
C LEU A 15 -16.25 11.15 -2.91
N LEU A 16 -15.01 10.71 -2.69
CA LEU A 16 -13.98 10.70 -3.73
C LEU A 16 -14.37 9.84 -4.94
N MET A 17 -14.99 8.68 -4.70
CA MET A 17 -15.49 7.80 -5.76
C MET A 17 -16.60 8.49 -6.59
N LEU A 18 -17.56 9.13 -5.93
CA LEU A 18 -18.63 9.87 -6.60
C LEU A 18 -18.08 11.04 -7.43
N LEU A 19 -17.12 11.80 -6.89
CA LEU A 19 -16.45 12.87 -7.61
C LEU A 19 -15.67 12.34 -8.82
N SER A 20 -14.97 11.22 -8.66
CA SER A 20 -14.21 10.61 -9.75
C SER A 20 -15.10 10.11 -10.88
N LEU A 21 -16.24 9.48 -10.57
CA LEU A 21 -17.22 9.04 -11.57
C LEU A 21 -17.93 10.22 -12.24
N SER A 22 -18.14 11.32 -11.51
CA SER A 22 -18.72 12.54 -12.07
C SER A 22 -17.76 13.29 -13.01
N TYR A 23 -16.44 13.11 -12.85
CA TYR A 23 -15.42 13.84 -13.62
C TYR A 23 -14.78 13.01 -14.75
N TYR A 24 -14.70 11.67 -14.61
CA TYR A 24 -14.08 10.77 -15.59
C TYR A 24 -15.07 9.69 -16.08
N SER A 25 -15.24 9.52 -17.40
CA SER A 25 -15.98 8.38 -17.96
C SER A 25 -15.14 7.09 -17.86
N GLU A 26 -15.80 5.92 -17.86
CA GLU A 26 -15.21 4.58 -17.61
C GLU A 26 -13.90 4.30 -18.38
N THR A 27 -13.75 4.88 -19.57
CA THR A 27 -12.59 4.69 -20.46
C THR A 27 -11.36 5.53 -20.09
N GLN A 28 -11.50 6.64 -19.36
CA GLN A 28 -10.36 7.44 -18.88
C GLN A 28 -9.82 6.97 -17.53
N LEU A 29 -10.66 6.36 -16.70
CA LEU A 29 -10.30 5.88 -15.35
C LEU A 29 -9.26 4.75 -15.40
N ASN A 30 -9.36 3.87 -16.41
CA ASN A 30 -8.42 2.75 -16.59
C ASN A 30 -7.05 3.18 -17.14
N ARG A 31 -6.94 4.36 -17.78
CA ARG A 31 -5.67 4.89 -18.32
C ARG A 31 -4.96 5.88 -17.39
N THR A 32 -5.64 6.44 -16.41
CA THR A 32 -5.07 7.47 -15.52
C THR A 32 -4.84 6.93 -14.12
N VAL A 33 -3.71 6.23 -13.95
CA VAL A 33 -3.21 5.74 -12.64
C VAL A 33 -3.06 6.87 -11.60
N TRP A 34 -2.96 8.14 -12.05
CA TRP A 34 -2.84 9.33 -11.21
C TRP A 34 -3.80 10.45 -11.67
N ALA A 35 -5.09 10.14 -11.73
CA ALA A 35 -6.14 11.08 -12.16
C ALA A 35 -6.12 12.41 -11.36
N THR A 36 -5.91 12.34 -10.04
CA THR A 36 -5.74 13.54 -9.20
C THR A 36 -4.55 14.39 -9.59
N LEU A 37 -3.40 13.79 -9.95
CA LEU A 37 -2.19 14.52 -10.35
C LEU A 37 -2.35 15.17 -11.74
N ASN A 38 -3.02 14.48 -12.67
CA ASN A 38 -3.33 15.01 -14.00
C ASN A 38 -4.34 16.16 -13.96
N MET A 39 -5.25 16.17 -12.99
CA MET A 39 -6.24 17.24 -12.82
C MET A 39 -5.60 18.58 -12.45
N TRP A 40 -4.44 18.60 -11.77
CA TRP A 40 -3.67 19.82 -11.52
C TRP A 40 -3.12 20.48 -12.79
N LYS A 41 -2.91 19.68 -13.84
CA LYS A 41 -2.39 20.14 -15.14
C LYS A 41 -3.41 20.98 -15.93
N ILE A 42 -4.69 20.95 -15.54
CA ILE A 42 -5.78 21.70 -16.19
C ILE A 42 -5.83 23.15 -15.69
N PHE A 43 -5.22 23.45 -14.53
CA PHE A 43 -5.14 24.82 -13.99
C PHE A 43 -3.94 25.60 -14.57
N GLU A 44 -3.80 25.60 -15.90
CA GLU A 44 -2.86 26.47 -16.62
C GLU A 44 -3.37 27.92 -16.56
N MET A 45 -3.05 28.61 -15.46
CA MET A 45 -3.22 30.06 -15.36
C MET A 45 -2.01 30.76 -16.01
N PRO A 46 -2.23 31.76 -16.89
CA PRO A 46 -1.18 32.35 -17.75
C PRO A 46 -0.07 33.13 -17.00
N PHE A 47 -0.10 33.17 -15.67
CA PHE A 47 0.83 33.95 -14.84
C PHE A 47 1.75 33.10 -13.94
N ILE A 48 1.49 31.81 -13.74
CA ILE A 48 2.33 30.96 -12.88
C ILE A 48 2.65 29.64 -13.59
N GLU A 49 3.83 29.58 -14.19
CA GLU A 49 4.50 28.36 -14.67
C GLU A 49 4.91 27.42 -13.50
N ARG A 50 4.69 27.84 -12.23
CA ARG A 50 5.25 27.20 -11.02
C ARG A 50 4.24 26.70 -9.97
N PHE A 51 2.94 26.64 -10.29
CA PHE A 51 1.93 26.14 -9.34
C PHE A 51 1.92 24.62 -9.31
N GLU A 52 2.26 23.99 -10.44
CA GLU A 52 2.44 22.55 -10.56
C GLU A 52 3.47 22.02 -9.54
N TYR A 53 4.58 22.74 -9.32
CA TYR A 53 5.59 22.35 -8.34
C TYR A 53 5.10 22.39 -6.89
N ILE A 54 4.18 23.29 -6.56
CA ILE A 54 3.57 23.37 -5.21
C ILE A 54 2.63 22.18 -4.99
N GLY A 55 1.85 21.81 -6.02
CA GLY A 55 1.00 20.61 -5.98
C GLY A 55 1.83 19.32 -5.85
N ILE A 56 2.86 19.16 -6.68
CA ILE A 56 3.73 17.96 -6.66
C ILE A 56 4.48 17.84 -5.33
N SER A 57 5.06 18.93 -4.81
CA SER A 57 5.78 18.91 -3.52
C SER A 57 4.87 18.59 -2.33
N THR A 58 3.64 19.11 -2.33
CA THR A 58 2.65 18.77 -1.30
C THR A 58 2.27 17.28 -1.36
N TRP A 59 2.10 16.72 -2.56
CA TRP A 59 1.82 15.30 -2.73
C TRP A 59 2.96 14.40 -2.25
N VAL A 60 4.22 14.81 -2.46
CA VAL A 60 5.38 14.07 -1.95
C VAL A 60 5.35 14.01 -0.41
N LEU A 61 4.96 15.08 0.28
CA LEU A 61 4.83 15.08 1.75
C LEU A 61 3.74 14.13 2.25
N VAL A 62 2.66 13.92 1.48
CA VAL A 62 1.59 12.96 1.81
C VAL A 62 2.03 11.52 1.52
N ILE A 63 2.78 11.29 0.43
CA ILE A 63 3.25 9.96 0.03
C ILE A 63 4.39 9.47 0.94
N LEU A 64 5.27 10.37 1.40
CA LEU A 64 6.43 10.06 2.23
C LEU A 64 6.09 9.19 3.46
N PRO A 65 5.16 9.58 4.35
CA PRO A 65 4.82 8.76 5.51
C PRO A 65 4.21 7.40 5.13
N ASN A 66 3.47 7.33 4.02
CA ASN A 66 2.91 6.07 3.52
C ASN A 66 4.02 5.09 3.12
N ILE A 67 5.02 5.55 2.38
CA ILE A 67 6.18 4.74 1.99
C ILE A 67 6.96 4.29 3.24
N CYS A 68 7.23 5.21 4.17
CA CYS A 68 7.93 4.88 5.42
C CYS A 68 7.19 3.80 6.23
N LEU A 69 5.85 3.89 6.30
CA LEU A 69 5.02 2.89 6.98
C LEU A 69 5.10 1.52 6.31
N VAL A 70 5.05 1.46 4.98
CA VAL A 70 5.16 0.20 4.22
C VAL A 70 6.54 -0.44 4.44
N PHE A 71 7.63 0.35 4.38
CA PHE A 71 8.98 -0.15 4.68
C PHE A 71 9.11 -0.64 6.12
N TRP A 72 8.54 0.09 7.08
CA TRP A 72 8.53 -0.31 8.49
C TRP A 72 7.73 -1.60 8.72
N ALA A 73 6.55 -1.71 8.11
CA ALA A 73 5.70 -2.89 8.17
C ALA A 73 6.40 -4.11 7.53
N SER A 74 7.05 -3.93 6.38
CA SER A 74 7.84 -4.98 5.72
C SER A 74 9.00 -5.45 6.60
N SER A 75 9.75 -4.53 7.22
CA SER A 75 10.83 -4.89 8.15
C SER A 75 10.33 -5.60 9.40
N ARG A 76 9.18 -5.18 9.94
CA ARG A 76 8.53 -5.86 11.07
C ARG A 76 8.06 -7.26 10.69
N GLY A 77 7.43 -7.41 9.53
CA GLY A 77 6.98 -8.71 9.00
C GLY A 77 8.14 -9.67 8.80
N LEU A 78 9.22 -9.20 8.18
CA LEU A 78 10.41 -10.03 7.97
C LEU A 78 11.10 -10.42 9.29
N ARG A 79 11.13 -9.51 10.27
CA ARG A 79 11.61 -9.82 11.63
C ARG A 79 10.76 -10.90 12.31
N GLN A 80 9.43 -10.85 12.14
CA GLN A 80 8.54 -11.85 12.73
C GLN A 80 8.72 -13.23 12.08
N LEU A 81 9.00 -13.27 10.77
CA LEU A 81 9.22 -14.51 10.03
C LEU A 81 10.62 -15.10 10.23
N LEU A 82 11.66 -14.26 10.31
CA LEU A 82 13.06 -14.72 10.33
C LEU A 82 13.77 -14.57 11.68
N LEU A 83 13.12 -14.04 12.73
CA LEU A 83 13.70 -13.80 14.07
C LEU A 83 14.99 -12.93 14.08
N VAL A 84 15.34 -12.26 12.97
CA VAL A 84 16.57 -11.45 12.83
C VAL A 84 16.39 -10.02 13.37
N CYS A 85 17.49 -9.40 13.83
CA CYS A 85 17.57 -8.00 14.24
C CYS A 85 16.99 -7.03 13.19
N GLN A 86 16.05 -6.18 13.62
CA GLN A 86 15.30 -5.23 12.79
C GLN A 86 16.18 -4.33 11.91
N LYS A 87 17.33 -3.87 12.42
CA LYS A 87 18.25 -2.98 11.67
C LYS A 87 18.83 -3.65 10.41
N LYS A 88 19.16 -4.94 10.48
CA LYS A 88 19.71 -5.69 9.33
C LYS A 88 18.62 -6.00 8.30
N SER A 89 17.42 -6.34 8.76
CA SER A 89 16.25 -6.55 7.91
C SER A 89 15.88 -5.29 7.13
N LEU A 90 15.87 -4.11 7.78
CA LEU A 90 15.55 -2.85 7.09
C LEU A 90 16.59 -2.53 6.01
N MET A 91 17.88 -2.67 6.31
CA MET A 91 18.95 -2.44 5.33
C MET A 91 18.83 -3.39 4.11
N PHE A 92 18.50 -4.66 4.35
CA PHE A 92 18.26 -5.63 3.28
C PHE A 92 17.08 -5.22 2.39
N ILE A 93 15.94 -4.82 2.99
CA ILE A 93 14.75 -4.40 2.24
C ILE A 93 15.03 -3.16 1.40
N LEU A 94 15.78 -2.19 1.91
CA LEU A 94 16.16 -1.00 1.14
C LEU A 94 17.04 -1.35 -0.06
N ILE A 95 18.04 -2.24 0.12
CA ILE A 95 18.93 -2.67 -0.96
C ILE A 95 18.15 -3.40 -2.06
N VAL A 96 17.27 -4.34 -1.68
CA VAL A 96 16.43 -5.08 -2.62
C VAL A 96 15.51 -4.11 -3.37
N SER A 97 14.85 -3.19 -2.66
CA SER A 97 13.98 -2.18 -3.30
C SER A 97 14.75 -1.29 -4.28
N PHE A 98 15.98 -0.91 -3.96
CA PHE A 98 16.81 -0.09 -4.84
C PHE A 98 17.23 -0.85 -6.11
N LEU A 99 17.62 -2.11 -5.97
CA LEU A 99 17.92 -3.00 -7.10
C LEU A 99 16.70 -3.18 -8.01
N THR A 100 15.51 -3.40 -7.42
CA THR A 100 14.27 -3.49 -8.19
C THR A 100 13.98 -2.19 -8.95
N CYS A 101 14.17 -1.01 -8.34
CA CYS A 101 13.98 0.26 -9.03
C CYS A 101 14.90 0.44 -10.26
N ILE A 102 16.15 -0.05 -10.21
CA ILE A 102 17.08 0.04 -11.34
C ILE A 102 16.64 -0.86 -12.51
N ILE A 103 16.05 -2.02 -12.21
CA ILE A 103 15.63 -3.00 -13.22
C ILE A 103 14.30 -2.59 -13.88
N LEU A 104 13.42 -1.91 -13.14
CA LEU A 104 12.07 -1.54 -13.57
C LEU A 104 12.02 -0.12 -14.15
N GLU A 105 12.58 0.09 -15.35
CA GLU A 105 12.48 1.39 -16.05
C GLU A 105 11.23 1.51 -16.96
N LYS A 106 10.74 0.40 -17.51
CA LYS A 106 9.62 0.41 -18.47
C LYS A 106 8.26 0.21 -17.77
N ARG A 107 7.24 0.97 -18.20
CA ARG A 107 5.87 0.88 -17.66
C ARG A 107 5.27 -0.52 -17.76
N GLU A 108 5.54 -1.24 -18.85
CA GLU A 108 5.07 -2.62 -19.02
C GLU A 108 5.68 -3.58 -17.98
N GLU A 109 6.97 -3.45 -17.72
CA GLU A 109 7.70 -4.25 -16.73
C GLU A 109 7.19 -3.97 -15.31
N ILE A 110 6.88 -2.70 -15.01
CA ILE A 110 6.27 -2.30 -13.74
C ILE A 110 4.91 -2.96 -13.54
N ASN A 111 4.05 -2.93 -14.57
CA ASN A 111 2.72 -3.55 -14.50
C ASN A 111 2.81 -5.07 -14.38
N ALA A 112 3.73 -5.72 -15.10
CA ALA A 112 3.95 -7.15 -15.00
C ALA A 112 4.42 -7.55 -13.59
N PHE A 113 5.37 -6.80 -13.02
CA PHE A 113 5.84 -7.00 -11.65
C PHE A 113 4.73 -6.80 -10.62
N LEU A 114 3.93 -5.73 -10.74
CA LEU A 114 2.79 -5.46 -9.87
C LEU A 114 1.77 -6.60 -9.92
N ASN A 115 1.45 -7.12 -11.11
CA ASN A 115 0.53 -8.25 -11.26
C ASN A 115 1.07 -9.52 -10.60
N ALA A 116 2.36 -9.81 -10.76
CA ALA A 116 3.00 -10.96 -10.11
C ALA A 116 2.95 -10.84 -8.58
N VAL A 117 3.35 -9.67 -8.04
CA VAL A 117 3.30 -9.39 -6.60
C VAL A 117 1.87 -9.44 -6.06
N SER A 118 0.90 -8.89 -6.79
CA SER A 118 -0.52 -8.90 -6.42
C SER A 118 -1.06 -10.33 -6.34
N ASN A 119 -0.78 -11.18 -7.33
CA ASN A 119 -1.20 -12.57 -7.31
C ASN A 119 -0.58 -13.32 -6.13
N ILE A 120 0.73 -13.17 -5.89
CA ILE A 120 1.41 -13.80 -4.76
C ILE A 120 0.82 -13.31 -3.43
N GLY A 121 0.59 -12.00 -3.30
CA GLY A 121 -0.02 -11.38 -2.13
C GLY A 121 -1.42 -11.89 -1.87
N PHE A 122 -2.23 -12.05 -2.92
CA PHE A 122 -3.57 -12.63 -2.83
C PHE A 122 -3.53 -14.05 -2.30
N TYR A 123 -2.72 -14.93 -2.90
CA TYR A 123 -2.57 -16.31 -2.40
C TYR A 123 -2.04 -16.36 -0.97
N LEU A 124 -1.08 -15.50 -0.62
CA LEU A 124 -0.58 -15.39 0.74
C LEU A 124 -1.69 -15.01 1.71
N ILE A 125 -2.47 -13.95 1.45
CA ILE A 125 -3.53 -13.52 2.37
C ILE A 125 -4.61 -14.60 2.48
N THR A 126 -5.04 -15.17 1.36
CA THR A 126 -6.11 -16.17 1.33
C THR A 126 -5.72 -17.47 2.04
N ILE A 127 -4.45 -17.90 1.98
CA ILE A 127 -4.00 -19.18 2.56
C ILE A 127 -3.37 -19.00 3.95
N TYR A 128 -2.54 -17.97 4.14
CA TYR A 128 -1.82 -17.74 5.38
C TYR A 128 -2.75 -17.36 6.53
N VAL A 129 -3.74 -16.49 6.29
CA VAL A 129 -4.69 -16.03 7.32
C VAL A 129 -5.50 -17.19 7.92
N PRO A 130 -6.14 -18.09 7.14
CA PRO A 130 -6.87 -19.21 7.71
C PRO A 130 -5.96 -20.23 8.39
N ILE A 131 -4.74 -20.47 7.87
CA ILE A 131 -3.78 -21.36 8.54
C ILE A 131 -3.41 -20.82 9.92
N LEU A 132 -3.12 -19.52 10.03
CA LEU A 132 -2.79 -18.88 11.29
C LEU A 132 -3.96 -18.97 12.28
N PHE A 133 -5.20 -18.81 11.79
CA PHE A 133 -6.41 -18.94 12.61
C PHE A 133 -6.60 -20.38 13.12
N ILE A 134 -6.42 -21.39 12.27
CA ILE A 134 -6.52 -22.81 12.65
C ILE A 134 -5.44 -23.16 13.69
N LEU A 135 -4.20 -22.71 13.47
CA LEU A 135 -3.09 -22.96 14.38
C LEU A 135 -3.35 -22.32 15.76
N SER A 136 -3.82 -21.07 15.77
CA SER A 136 -4.18 -20.36 17.00
C SER A 136 -5.31 -21.06 17.76
N TYR A 137 -6.36 -21.49 17.07
CA TYR A 137 -7.46 -22.23 17.68
C TYR A 137 -6.98 -23.56 18.29
N PHE A 138 -6.11 -24.29 17.59
CA PHE A 138 -5.58 -25.57 18.08
C PHE A 138 -4.63 -25.42 19.27
N ILE A 139 -3.77 -24.39 19.26
CA ILE A 139 -2.85 -24.09 20.37
C ILE A 139 -3.62 -23.67 21.62
N LEU A 140 -4.64 -22.81 21.46
CA LEU A 140 -5.47 -22.36 22.59
C LEU A 140 -6.24 -23.54 23.22
N ARG A 141 -6.81 -24.41 22.39
CA ARG A 141 -7.51 -25.63 22.82
C ARG A 141 -6.58 -26.63 23.51
N ARG A 142 -5.28 -26.64 23.20
CA ARG A 142 -4.28 -27.47 23.88
C ARG A 142 -3.86 -26.91 25.25
N SER A 143 -3.96 -25.60 25.45
CA SER A 143 -3.68 -24.97 26.75
C SER A 143 -4.74 -25.31 27.79
N GLU A 144 -6.04 -25.23 27.44
CA GLU A 144 -7.14 -25.58 28.35
C GLU A 144 -7.14 -27.06 28.78
N ASN A 145 -6.69 -27.97 27.91
CA ASN A 145 -6.60 -29.40 28.25
C ASN A 145 -5.43 -29.73 29.18
N ASN A 146 -4.41 -28.87 29.29
CA ASN A 146 -3.29 -29.07 30.20
C ASN A 146 -3.54 -28.46 31.60
N GLU A 147 -4.44 -27.49 31.74
CA GLU A 147 -4.86 -26.94 33.06
C GLU A 147 -5.92 -27.80 33.75
N ASN A 148 -6.64 -28.66 33.00
CA ASN A 148 -7.65 -29.58 33.53
C ASN A 148 -7.11 -30.97 33.92
N LYS A 149 -5.79 -31.13 34.07
CA LYS A 149 -5.13 -32.38 34.43
C LYS A 149 -4.19 -32.19 35.61
#